data_AF-A0A6P1Y4A2-F1
#
_entry.id   AF-A0A6P1Y4A2-F1
#
_cell.length_a   1.000
_cell.length_b   1.000
_cell.length_c   1.000
_cell.angle_alpha   90.00
_cell.angle_beta   90.00
_cell.angle_gamma   90.00
#
_symmetry.space_group_name_H-M   'P 1'
#
loop_
_entity.id
_entity.type
_entity.pdbx_description
1 polymer ?
#
loop_
_entity_poly.entity_id
_entity_poly.type
_entity_poly.pdbx_seq_one_letter_code
_entity_poly.pdbx_strand_id
1 'polypeptide(L)' 'MLVAEYDYDTDIAVQRAEAGRIAFAEGREQGISQGSHQAKLETAKLLKQLGDSVQKIMQVTGLSKADVEGA' A
#
# COMPACT_ATOMS: atom_id res chain seq x y z
N MET A 1 -31.63 -12.67 40.97
CA MET A 1 -30.63 -12.90 39.91
C MET A 1 -30.85 -11.82 38.85
N LEU A 2 -30.03 -10.76 38.84
CA LEU A 2 -30.10 -9.71 37.83
C LEU A 2 -29.35 -10.22 36.60
N VAL A 3 -30.08 -10.67 35.58
CA VAL A 3 -29.50 -10.92 34.27
C VAL A 3 -29.22 -9.54 33.70
N ALA A 4 -27.96 -9.13 33.69
CA ALA A 4 -27.56 -8.01 32.85
C ALA A 4 -27.94 -8.42 31.42
N GLU A 5 -28.90 -7.73 30.82
CA GLU A 5 -29.25 -7.92 29.41
C GLU A 5 -28.00 -7.60 28.61
N TYR A 6 -27.29 -8.66 28.22
CA TYR A 6 -26.09 -8.55 27.40
C TYR A 6 -26.57 -8.11 26.02
N ASP A 7 -26.32 -6.85 25.67
CA ASP A 7 -26.76 -6.24 24.42
C ASP A 7 -25.89 -6.72 23.26
N TYR A 8 -26.20 -7.93 22.78
CA TYR A 8 -25.54 -8.56 21.63
C TYR A 8 -25.63 -7.70 20.36
N ASP A 9 -26.66 -6.88 20.21
CA ASP A 9 -26.83 -6.02 19.04
C ASP A 9 -25.76 -4.91 19.03
N THR A 10 -25.47 -4.34 20.21
CA THR A 10 -24.39 -3.37 20.39
C THR A 10 -23.01 -3.99 20.15
N ASP A 11 -22.74 -5.20 20.65
CA ASP A 11 -21.47 -5.92 20.43
C ASP A 11 -21.20 -6.21 18.94
N ILE A 12 -22.23 -6.60 18.18
CA ILE A 12 -22.11 -6.88 16.73
C ILE A 12 -21.82 -5.58 15.95
N ALA A 13 -22.47 -4.48 16.31
CA ALA A 13 -22.27 -3.19 15.65
C ALA A 13 -20.84 -2.66 15.86
N VAL A 14 -20.30 -2.80 17.08
CA VAL A 14 -18.92 -2.41 17.42
C VAL A 14 -17.91 -3.24 16.63
N GLN A 15 -18.08 -4.57 16.60
CA GLN A 15 -17.17 -5.46 15.86
C GLN A 15 -17.16 -5.18 14.36
N ARG A 16 -18.32 -4.90 13.75
CA ARG A 16 -18.40 -4.56 12.32
C ARG A 16 -17.76 -3.20 12.02
N ALA A 17 -17.93 -2.22 12.90
CA ALA A 17 -17.29 -0.91 12.77
C ALA A 17 -15.77 -1.03 12.88
N GLU A 18 -15.27 -1.86 13.81
CA GLU A 18 -13.84 -2.13 13.97
C GLU A 18 -13.26 -2.88 12.77
N ALA A 19 -13.93 -3.93 12.31
CA ALA A 19 -13.55 -4.67 11.10
C ALA A 19 -13.49 -3.77 9.86
N GLY A 20 -14.47 -2.86 9.71
CA GLY A 20 -14.48 -1.87 8.63
C GLY A 20 -13.32 -0.88 8.69
N ARG A 21 -12.92 -0.45 9.90
CA ARG A 21 -11.75 0.44 10.09
C ARG A 21 -10.45 -0.25 9.71
N ILE A 22 -10.26 -1.49 10.14
CA ILE A 22 -9.06 -2.28 9.83
C ILE A 22 -8.96 -2.50 8.32
N ALA A 23 -10.03 -3.01 7.68
CA ALA A 23 -10.04 -3.26 6.24
C ALA A 23 -9.77 -1.98 5.42
N PHE A 24 -10.29 -0.83 5.87
CA PHE A 24 -10.02 0.45 5.21
C PHE A 24 -8.57 0.91 5.40
N ALA A 25 -8.00 0.72 6.60
CA ALA A 25 -6.60 1.06 6.88
C ALA A 25 -5.64 0.20 6.04
N GLU A 26 -5.85 -1.13 6.03
CA GLU A 26 -5.06 -2.07 5.23
C GLU A 26 -5.19 -1.78 3.73
N GLY A 27 -6.41 -1.56 3.24
CA GLY A 27 -6.66 -1.23 1.83
C GLY A 27 -5.99 0.09 1.41
N ARG A 28 -5.95 1.08 2.29
CA ARG A 28 -5.21 2.33 2.05
C ARG A 28 -3.71 2.12 2.01
N GLU A 29 -3.15 1.37 2.95
CA GLU A 29 -1.72 1.08 2.99
C GLU A 29 -1.27 0.31 1.74
N GLN A 30 -2.03 -0.71 1.35
CA GLN A 30 -1.75 -1.50 0.15
C GLN A 30 -1.82 -0.62 -1.11
N GLY A 31 -2.85 0.24 -1.23
CA GLY A 31 -2.98 1.17 -2.35
C GLY A 31 -1.85 2.19 -2.43
N ILE A 32 -1.42 2.75 -1.29
CA ILE A 32 -0.28 3.68 -1.22
C ILE A 32 1.02 2.98 -1.64
N SER A 33 1.25 1.75 -1.15
CA SER A 33 2.43 0.96 -1.48
C SER A 33 2.50 0.64 -2.98
N GLN A 34 1.38 0.18 -3.56
CA GLN A 34 1.28 -0.09 -5.00
C GLN A 34 1.49 1.16 -5.85
N GLY A 35 0.86 2.28 -5.48
CA GLY A 35 1.02 3.55 -6.20
C GLY A 35 2.45 4.08 -6.14
N SER A 36 3.10 3.98 -4.97
CA SER A 36 4.51 4.35 -4.79
C SER A 36 5.44 3.50 -5.66
N HIS A 37 5.21 2.19 -5.71
CA HIS A 37 5.99 1.29 -6.56
C HIS A 37 5.79 1.60 -8.05
N GLN A 38 4.55 1.82 -8.49
CA GLN A 38 4.25 2.16 -9.87
C GLN A 38 4.88 3.50 -10.29
N ALA A 39 4.85 4.52 -9.43
CA ALA A 39 5.51 5.80 -9.68
C ALA A 39 7.03 5.67 -9.86
N LYS A 40 7.68 4.81 -9.06
CA LYS A 40 9.12 4.51 -9.19
C LYS A 40 9.43 3.85 -10.53
N LEU A 41 8.61 2.90 -10.98
CA LEU A 41 8.78 2.24 -12.28
C LEU A 41 8.64 3.23 -13.43
N GLU A 42 7.61 4.07 -13.43
CA GLU A 42 7.43 5.11 -14.47
C GLU A 42 8.59 6.11 -14.48
N THR A 43 9.11 6.49 -13.30
CA THR A 43 10.31 7.33 -13.20
C THR A 43 11.53 6.63 -13.80
N ALA A 44 11.71 5.33 -13.53
CA ALA A 44 12.83 4.56 -14.10
C ALA A 44 12.76 4.47 -15.62
N LYS A 45 11.56 4.25 -16.19
CA LYS A 45 11.33 4.24 -17.64
C LYS A 45 11.74 5.56 -18.28
N LEU A 46 11.29 6.68 -17.71
CA LEU A 46 11.61 8.00 -18.23
C LEU A 46 13.12 8.26 -18.21
N LEU A 47 13.79 7.99 -17.08
CA LEU A 47 15.24 8.19 -16.96
C LEU A 47 16.02 7.30 -17.94
N LYS A 48 15.57 6.07 -18.16
CA LYS A 48 16.15 5.15 -19.14
C LYS A 48 15.99 5.68 -20.58
N GLN A 49 14.82 6.24 -20.91
CA GLN A 49 14.59 6.88 -22.21
C GLN A 49 15.44 8.14 -22.40
N LEU A 50 15.74 8.85 -21.32
CA LEU A 50 16.65 10.01 -21.34
C LEU A 50 18.14 9.62 -21.43
N GLY A 51 18.46 8.32 -21.36
CA GLY A 51 19.81 7.81 -21.48
C GLY A 51 20.62 7.82 -20.18
N ASP A 52 19.97 7.98 -19.02
CA ASP A 52 20.64 7.86 -17.72
C ASP A 52 21.15 6.42 -17.48
N SER A 53 22.27 6.31 -16.78
CA SER A 53 22.85 5.00 -16.45
C SER A 53 21.98 4.25 -15.44
N VAL A 54 21.93 2.92 -15.57
CA VAL A 54 21.19 2.03 -14.65
C VAL A 54 21.53 2.31 -13.18
N GLN A 55 22.79 2.57 -12.86
CA GLN A 55 23.21 2.91 -11.49
C GLN A 55 22.56 4.19 -10.96
N LYS A 56 22.48 5.25 -11.77
CA LYS A 56 21.83 6.51 -11.39
C LYS A 56 20.32 6.32 -11.23
N ILE A 57 19.70 5.55 -12.11
CA ILE A 57 18.27 5.25 -12.03
C ILE A 57 17.95 4.48 -10.74
N MET A 58 18.75 3.45 -10.41
CA MET A 58 18.60 2.71 -9.16
C MET A 58 18.75 3.62 -7.93
N GLN A 59 19.72 4.54 -7.95
CA GLN A 59 19.95 5.47 -6.84
C GLN A 59 18.77 6.43 -6.63
N VAL A 60 18.18 6.95 -7.71
CA VAL A 60 17.08 7.92 -7.64
C VAL A 60 15.74 7.27 -7.32
N THR A 61 15.47 6.11 -7.90
CA THR A 61 14.17 5.42 -7.75
C THR A 61 14.15 4.46 -6.55
N GLY A 62 15.32 4.04 -6.06
CA GLY A 62 15.46 3.00 -5.04
C GLY A 62 15.02 1.62 -5.51
N LEU A 63 14.89 1.42 -6.83
CA LEU A 63 14.54 0.15 -7.44
C LEU A 63 15.75 -0.77 -7.54
N SER A 64 15.48 -2.08 -7.61
CA SER A 64 16.53 -3.05 -7.88
C SER A 64 17.02 -2.93 -9.32
N LYS A 65 18.20 -3.48 -9.59
CA LYS A 65 18.74 -3.53 -10.95
C LYS A 65 17.77 -4.22 -11.93
N ALA A 66 17.15 -5.32 -11.51
CA ALA A 66 16.21 -6.08 -12.32
C ALA A 66 14.98 -5.25 -12.69
N ASP A 67 14.43 -4.49 -11.74
CA ASP A 67 13.28 -3.62 -11.98
C ASP A 67 13.63 -2.50 -12.97
N VAL A 68 14.82 -1.91 -12.87
CA VAL A 68 15.29 -0.85 -13.79
C VAL A 68 15.60 -1.40 -15.19
N GLU A 69 16.17 -2.61 -15.29
CA GLU A 69 16.45 -3.24 -16.57
C GLU A 69 15.17 -3.71 -17.28
N GLY A 70 14.16 -4.14 -16.52
CA GLY A 70 12.85 -4.56 -17.02
C GLY A 70 11.85 -3.43 -17.28
N ALA A 71 12.09 -2.23 -16.73
CA ALA A 71 11.31 -1.01 -17.01
C ALA A 71 11.50 -0.54 -18.45
#